data_AF-A0ABC9P7Y9-F1
#
_entry.id   AF-A0ABC9P7Y9-F1
#
_cell.length_a   1.000
_cell.length_b   1.000
_cell.length_c   1.000
_cell.angle_alpha   90.00
_cell.angle_beta   90.00
_cell.angle_gamma   90.00
#
_symmetry.space_group_name_H-M   'P 1'
#
loop_
_entity.id
_entity.type
_entity.pdbx_description
1 polymer ?
#
loop_
_entity_poly.entity_id
_entity_poly.type
_entity_poly.pdbx_seq_one_letter_code
_entity_poly.pdbx_strand_id
1 'polypeptide(L)'
;MRVLIRSSASGKEYWDTEEKRNVFVPKGQETDFEVTENPESMLSKEADLHVGGLPITVGNVTVDTDGIKYEQSNDEPIDSDGHTEMDMAGDAGTNNDELSFDKMSVKELREYAKRNDIEIPSAVRVKAEILNIIKESE
;
A
#
# COMPACT_ATOMS: atom_id res chain seq x y z
N MET A 1 -33.21 14.85 13.39
CA MET A 1 -33.23 13.87 12.27
C MET A 1 -32.98 12.46 12.83
N ARG A 2 -33.68 11.44 12.32
CA ARG A 2 -33.50 10.05 12.77
C ARG A 2 -33.13 9.15 11.60
N VAL A 3 -32.04 8.40 11.75
CA VAL A 3 -31.51 7.50 10.71
C VAL A 3 -31.82 6.07 11.10
N LEU A 4 -32.41 5.29 10.19
CA LEU A 4 -32.65 3.87 10.42
C LEU A 4 -31.30 3.12 10.47
N ILE A 5 -31.00 2.48 11.60
CA ILE A 5 -29.75 1.72 11.78
C ILE A 5 -29.99 0.21 11.78
N ARG A 6 -31.19 -0.25 12.13
CA ARG A 6 -31.53 -1.68 12.15
C ARG A 6 -33.02 -1.93 11.94
N SER A 7 -33.35 -3.01 11.23
CA SER A 7 -34.71 -3.53 11.12
C SER A 7 -34.74 -5.02 11.48
N SER A 8 -35.74 -5.44 12.25
CA SER A 8 -35.89 -6.82 12.73
C SER A 8 -37.37 -7.21 12.83
N ALA A 9 -37.63 -8.49 13.08
CA ALA A 9 -38.99 -8.99 13.31
C ALA A 9 -39.70 -8.29 14.48
N SER A 10 -38.95 -7.82 15.47
CA SER A 10 -39.48 -7.16 16.67
C SER A 10 -39.78 -5.68 16.48
N GLY A 11 -39.16 -5.03 15.49
CA GLY A 11 -39.24 -3.58 15.32
C GLY A 11 -38.05 -2.99 14.57
N LYS A 12 -37.99 -1.65 14.57
CA LYS A 12 -36.94 -0.84 13.94
C LYS A 12 -36.16 -0.08 15.00
N GLU A 13 -34.87 0.11 14.77
CA GLU A 13 -34.00 0.91 15.63
C GLU A 13 -33.40 2.06 14.83
N TYR A 14 -33.40 3.23 15.44
CA TYR A 14 -32.99 4.49 14.83
C TYR A 14 -31.91 5.17 15.66
N TRP A 15 -30.98 5.85 14.99
CA TRP A 15 -30.07 6.80 15.61
C TRP A 15 -30.67 8.20 15.60
N ASP A 16 -30.87 8.79 16.78
CA ASP A 16 -31.27 10.19 16.93
C ASP A 16 -30.03 11.09 16.89
N THR A 17 -29.89 11.89 15.82
CA THR A 17 -28.71 12.75 15.63
C THR A 17 -28.67 13.94 16.59
N GLU A 18 -29.83 14.39 17.08
CA GLU A 18 -29.95 15.55 17.97
C GLU A 18 -29.68 15.14 19.42
N GLU A 19 -30.30 14.05 19.86
CA GLU A 19 -30.16 13.54 21.22
C GLU A 19 -28.98 12.56 21.39
N LYS A 20 -28.30 12.18 20.29
CA LYS A 20 -27.14 11.28 20.25
C LYS A 20 -27.40 9.93 20.95
N ARG A 21 -28.53 9.31 20.65
CA ARG A 21 -28.97 8.06 21.27
C ARG A 21 -29.71 7.14 20.31
N ASN A 22 -29.78 5.85 20.67
CA ASN A 22 -30.62 4.87 19.98
C ASN A 22 -32.07 5.00 20.41
N VAL A 23 -32.99 4.88 19.45
CA VAL A 23 -34.44 4.88 19.65
C VAL A 23 -35.01 3.61 19.03
N PHE A 24 -35.60 2.76 19.86
CA PHE A 24 -36.25 1.53 19.40
C PHE A 24 -37.76 1.73 19.26
N VAL A 25 -38.30 1.30 18.11
CA VAL A 25 -39.73 1.34 17.79
C VAL A 25 -40.23 -0.09 17.55
N PRO A 26 -41.11 -0.61 18.41
CA PRO A 26 -41.74 -1.91 18.23
C PRO A 26 -42.53 -2.02 16.91
N LYS A 27 -42.63 -3.23 16.38
CA LYS A 27 -43.41 -3.51 15.17
C LYS A 27 -44.89 -3.15 15.39
N GLY A 28 -45.45 -2.39 14.45
CA GLY A 28 -46.86 -1.96 14.47
C GLY A 28 -47.13 -0.66 15.22
N GLN A 29 -46.12 -0.05 15.83
CA GLN A 29 -46.22 1.30 16.35
C GLN A 29 -45.97 2.31 15.22
N GLU A 30 -46.92 3.23 15.01
CA GLU A 30 -46.73 4.37 14.11
C GLU A 30 -45.85 5.42 14.79
N THR A 31 -44.94 6.01 14.03
CA THR A 31 -44.00 7.03 14.49
C THR A 31 -44.37 8.38 13.91
N ASP A 32 -44.31 9.41 14.75
CA ASP A 32 -44.60 10.81 14.42
C ASP A 32 -43.38 11.60 13.94
N PHE A 33 -42.21 10.97 13.89
CA PHE A 33 -40.97 11.61 13.52
C PHE A 33 -40.53 11.31 12.09
N GLU A 34 -39.87 12.30 11.49
CA GLU A 34 -39.28 12.18 10.17
C GLU A 34 -38.07 11.22 10.20
N VAL A 35 -38.13 10.20 9.34
CA VAL A 35 -37.04 9.25 9.13
C VAL A 35 -36.28 9.64 7.87
N THR A 36 -34.98 9.78 7.98
CA THR A 36 -34.10 10.03 6.83
C THR A 36 -33.58 8.70 6.29
N GLU A 37 -33.93 8.37 5.04
CA GLU A 37 -33.51 7.13 4.38
C GLU A 37 -32.09 7.19 3.80
N ASN A 38 -31.66 8.37 3.38
CA ASN A 38 -30.33 8.59 2.79
C ASN A 38 -29.66 9.81 3.45
N PRO A 39 -29.10 9.65 4.67
CA PRO A 39 -28.41 10.73 5.34
C PRO A 39 -27.22 11.21 4.50
N GLU A 40 -26.90 12.51 4.58
CA GLU A 40 -25.65 12.99 3.99
C GLU A 40 -24.47 12.22 4.57
N SER A 41 -23.59 11.76 3.69
CA SER A 41 -22.37 11.08 4.09
C SER A 41 -21.51 12.02 4.92
N MET A 42 -21.00 11.53 6.05
CA MET A 42 -19.94 12.22 6.80
C MET A 42 -18.59 12.12 6.09
N LEU A 43 -18.47 11.31 5.04
CA LEU A 43 -17.30 11.29 4.17
C LEU A 43 -17.35 12.54 3.29
N SER A 44 -16.23 13.26 3.22
CA SER A 44 -16.06 14.36 2.27
C SER A 44 -16.30 13.85 0.84
N LYS A 45 -16.96 14.67 0.01
CA LYS A 45 -17.30 14.31 -1.38
C LYS A 45 -16.06 13.97 -2.20
N GLU A 46 -14.97 14.65 -1.89
CA GLU A 46 -13.62 14.31 -2.32
C GLU A 46 -13.00 13.57 -1.15
N ALA A 47 -12.71 12.28 -1.31
CA ALA A 47 -11.86 11.60 -0.35
C ALA A 47 -10.52 12.32 -0.43
N ASP A 48 -10.24 13.21 0.52
CA ASP A 48 -8.89 13.73 0.72
C ASP A 48 -8.06 12.54 1.19
N LEU A 49 -7.56 11.76 0.23
CA LEU A 49 -6.56 10.72 0.42
C LEU A 49 -5.19 11.34 0.77
N HIS A 50 -5.20 12.55 1.32
CA HIS A 50 -4.05 13.38 1.63
C HIS A 50 -4.14 13.81 3.09
N VAL A 51 -3.02 13.70 3.80
CA VAL A 51 -2.88 14.33 5.12
C VAL A 51 -2.11 15.63 4.92
N GLY A 52 -2.80 16.77 4.98
CA GLY A 52 -2.17 18.08 4.78
C GLY A 52 -1.70 18.34 3.35
N GLY A 53 -2.37 17.77 2.34
CA GLY A 53 -2.01 17.92 0.92
C GLY A 53 -0.86 17.01 0.45
N LEU A 54 -0.38 16.11 1.31
CA LEU A 54 0.62 15.10 0.95
C LEU A 54 -0.03 13.74 0.74
N PRO A 55 0.40 12.97 -0.28
CA PRO A 55 -0.16 11.65 -0.56
C PRO A 55 0.14 10.67 0.57
N ILE A 56 -0.78 9.74 0.82
CA ILE A 56 -0.62 8.73 1.87
C ILE A 56 0.22 7.58 1.31
N THR A 57 1.35 7.28 1.96
CA THR A 57 2.21 6.14 1.60
C THR A 57 2.14 5.06 2.67
N VAL A 58 1.85 3.81 2.27
CA VAL A 58 1.91 2.63 3.13
C VAL A 58 2.87 1.61 2.50
N GLY A 59 4.08 1.52 3.04
CA GLY A 59 5.14 0.70 2.43
C GLY A 59 5.60 1.28 1.09
N ASN A 60 5.48 0.50 0.01
CA ASN A 60 5.77 0.91 -1.37
C ASN A 60 4.52 1.34 -2.16
N VAL A 61 3.38 1.49 -1.48
CA VAL A 61 2.11 1.88 -2.12
C VAL A 61 1.81 3.34 -1.78
N THR A 62 1.72 4.17 -2.80
CA THR A 62 1.24 5.56 -2.71
C THR A 62 -0.23 5.62 -3.14
N VAL A 63 -1.02 6.35 -2.36
CA VAL A 63 -2.44 6.58 -2.63
C VAL A 63 -2.63 8.08 -2.82
N ASP A 64 -2.98 8.46 -4.05
CA ASP A 64 -3.25 9.84 -4.46
C ASP A 64 -4.74 9.99 -4.84
N THR A 65 -5.18 11.21 -5.20
CA THR A 65 -6.52 11.46 -5.79
C THR A 65 -6.82 10.60 -7.02
N ASP A 66 -5.78 10.20 -7.75
CA ASP A 66 -5.91 9.45 -9.01
C ASP A 66 -6.02 7.93 -8.81
N GLY A 67 -6.06 7.47 -7.54
CA GLY A 67 -6.13 6.05 -7.17
C GLY A 67 -4.79 5.47 -6.68
N ILE A 68 -4.75 4.15 -6.52
CA ILE A 68 -3.55 3.43 -6.06
C ILE A 68 -2.57 3.31 -7.22
N LYS A 69 -1.42 3.97 -7.11
CA LYS A 69 -0.31 3.80 -8.05
C LYS A 69 0.62 2.74 -7.48
N TYR A 70 0.60 1.55 -8.08
CA TYR A 70 1.69 0.60 -7.90
C TYR A 70 2.81 1.04 -8.84
N GLU A 71 3.92 1.54 -8.31
CA GLU A 71 5.16 1.60 -9.09
C GLU A 71 5.67 0.16 -9.26
N GLN A 72 5.12 -0.53 -10.27
CA GLN A 72 5.70 -1.75 -10.78
C GLN A 72 6.98 -1.33 -11.50
N SER A 73 8.12 -1.63 -10.89
CA SER A 73 9.40 -1.44 -11.57
C SER A 73 9.46 -2.43 -12.73
N ASN A 74 9.65 -1.85 -13.92
CA ASN A 74 10.04 -2.47 -15.19
C ASN A 74 8.88 -3.01 -16.06
N ASP A 75 8.69 -2.32 -17.19
CA ASP A 75 7.93 -2.77 -18.35
C ASP A 75 8.59 -4.01 -18.96
N GLU A 76 8.06 -5.19 -18.64
CA GLU A 76 8.14 -6.39 -19.48
C GLU A 76 6.72 -6.96 -19.57
N PRO A 77 6.10 -7.03 -20.76
CA PRO A 77 4.75 -7.58 -20.90
C PRO A 77 4.77 -9.07 -20.57
N ILE A 78 4.19 -9.44 -19.43
CA ILE A 78 3.97 -10.83 -19.04
C ILE A 78 2.79 -11.36 -19.88
N ASP A 79 3.04 -12.34 -20.75
CA ASP A 79 2.00 -13.08 -21.45
C ASP A 79 1.29 -14.07 -20.51
N SER A 80 0.09 -14.49 -20.93
CA SER A 80 -0.88 -15.17 -20.09
C SER A 80 -0.54 -16.64 -19.77
N ASP A 81 0.57 -17.19 -20.27
CA ASP A 81 0.92 -18.61 -20.14
C ASP A 81 2.28 -18.89 -19.48
N GLY A 82 3.00 -17.86 -19.04
CA GLY A 82 4.05 -18.01 -18.01
C GLY A 82 5.19 -18.96 -18.39
N HIS A 83 5.56 -19.00 -19.67
CA HIS A 83 6.77 -19.68 -20.11
C HIS A 83 7.70 -18.69 -20.81
N THR A 84 8.80 -18.36 -20.13
CA THR A 84 9.91 -17.62 -20.73
C THR A 84 10.47 -18.42 -21.90
N GLU A 85 10.33 -17.91 -23.12
CA GLU A 85 11.13 -18.39 -24.25
C GLU A 85 12.56 -17.90 -24.08
N MET A 86 13.45 -18.86 -23.88
CA MET A 86 14.89 -18.69 -23.99
C MET A 86 15.27 -18.18 -25.39
N ASP A 87 16.25 -17.27 -25.36
CA ASP A 87 17.33 -17.07 -26.31
C ASP A 87 17.12 -16.21 -27.57
N MET A 88 18.03 -15.22 -27.69
CA MET A 88 18.87 -14.95 -28.86
C MET A 88 18.63 -13.62 -29.60
N ALA A 89 19.37 -12.57 -29.21
CA ALA A 89 20.25 -11.83 -30.12
C ALA A 89 21.16 -10.89 -29.33
N GLY A 90 22.46 -10.98 -29.56
CA GLY A 90 23.43 -10.07 -28.98
C GLY A 90 23.17 -8.63 -29.39
N ASP A 91 23.27 -7.74 -28.41
CA ASP A 91 23.59 -6.34 -28.66
C ASP A 91 24.70 -5.91 -27.72
N ALA A 92 25.76 -5.36 -28.30
CA ALA A 92 26.93 -4.89 -27.62
C ALA A 92 26.60 -3.54 -26.96
N GLY A 93 26.00 -3.58 -25.78
CA GLY A 93 25.74 -2.41 -24.95
C GLY A 93 26.73 -2.36 -23.79
N THR A 94 27.83 -1.62 -23.96
CA THR A 94 28.73 -1.22 -22.87
C THR A 94 27.97 -0.36 -21.87
N ASN A 95 27.40 -0.97 -20.85
CA ASN A 95 27.04 -0.24 -19.65
C ASN A 95 28.01 -0.72 -18.57
N ASN A 96 28.96 0.16 -18.24
CA ASN A 96 29.51 0.20 -16.90
C ASN A 96 28.33 0.54 -15.97
N ASP A 97 27.41 -0.41 -15.79
CA ASP A 97 26.42 -0.40 -14.73
C ASP A 97 27.22 -0.62 -13.46
N GLU A 98 27.81 0.48 -12.99
CA GLU A 98 28.27 0.67 -11.64
C GLU A 98 27.15 0.15 -10.75
N LEU A 99 27.30 -1.10 -10.28
CA LEU A 99 26.31 -1.77 -9.47
C LEU A 99 26.00 -0.82 -8.32
N SER A 100 24.81 -0.23 -8.33
CA SER A 100 24.43 0.76 -7.33
C SER A 100 24.17 0.04 -6.01
N PHE A 101 25.26 -0.30 -5.33
CA PHE A 101 25.28 -1.02 -4.06
C PHE A 101 24.57 -0.20 -2.97
N ASP A 102 24.41 1.11 -3.17
CA ASP A 102 23.66 2.00 -2.29
C ASP A 102 22.17 1.65 -2.21
N LYS A 103 21.59 1.00 -3.23
CA LYS A 103 20.20 0.54 -3.20
C LYS A 103 20.02 -0.80 -2.49
N MET A 104 21.07 -1.62 -2.37
CA MET A 104 21.01 -2.94 -1.74
C MET A 104 20.98 -2.86 -0.21
N SER A 105 20.28 -3.80 0.44
CA SER A 105 20.27 -4.01 1.88
C SER A 105 21.56 -4.71 2.36
N VAL A 106 21.86 -4.62 3.66
CA VAL A 106 23.03 -5.29 4.27
C VAL A 106 23.06 -6.80 4.00
N LYS A 107 21.89 -7.44 3.92
CA LYS A 107 21.78 -8.87 3.62
C LYS A 107 22.19 -9.17 2.18
N GLU A 108 21.67 -8.41 1.23
CA GLU A 108 21.98 -8.55 -0.19
C GLU A 108 23.46 -8.28 -0.48
N LEU A 109 24.05 -7.27 0.18
CA LEU A 109 25.49 -6.99 0.09
C LEU A 109 26.34 -8.17 0.60
N ARG A 110 25.93 -8.83 1.68
CA ARG A 110 26.61 -10.02 2.20
C ARG A 110 26.45 -11.23 1.30
N GLU A 111 25.30 -11.40 0.67
CA GLU A 111 25.06 -12.46 -0.30
C GLU A 111 25.86 -12.24 -1.59
N TYR A 112 25.94 -10.99 -2.07
CA TYR A 112 26.78 -10.58 -3.19
C TYR A 112 28.25 -10.87 -2.90
N ALA A 113 28.74 -10.43 -1.74
CA ALA A 113 30.12 -10.69 -1.33
C ALA A 113 30.42 -12.19 -1.28
N LYS A 114 29.53 -13.00 -0.67
CA LYS A 114 29.69 -14.46 -0.62
C LYS A 114 29.69 -15.11 -2.01
N ARG A 115 28.89 -14.60 -2.96
CA ARG A 115 28.84 -15.10 -4.35
C ARG A 115 30.11 -14.78 -5.14
N ASN A 116 30.77 -13.68 -4.79
CA ASN A 116 32.03 -13.24 -5.37
C ASN A 116 33.25 -13.63 -4.51
N ASP A 117 33.09 -14.57 -3.56
CA ASP A 117 34.14 -15.05 -2.65
C ASP A 117 34.83 -13.95 -1.81
N ILE A 118 34.13 -12.85 -1.54
CA ILE A 118 34.57 -11.76 -0.65
C ILE A 118 34.13 -12.07 0.80
N GLU A 119 35.10 -12.20 1.70
CA GLU A 119 34.84 -12.48 3.12
C GLU A 119 34.58 -11.21 3.92
N ILE A 120 33.34 -10.99 4.35
CA ILE A 120 32.98 -9.88 5.25
C ILE A 120 32.92 -10.38 6.70
N PRO A 121 33.80 -9.90 7.61
CA PRO A 121 33.78 -10.28 9.01
C PRO A 121 32.40 -10.09 9.65
N SER A 122 31.99 -11.02 10.53
CA SER A 122 30.69 -10.95 11.22
C SER A 122 30.56 -9.77 12.18
N ALA A 123 31.69 -9.18 12.60
CA ALA A 123 31.75 -7.97 13.41
C ALA A 123 31.29 -6.72 12.66
N VAL A 124 31.44 -6.68 11.33
CA VAL A 124 31.08 -5.54 10.49
C VAL A 124 29.56 -5.51 10.28
N ARG A 125 28.87 -4.55 10.91
CA ARG A 125 27.39 -4.43 10.80
C ARG A 125 26.95 -3.17 10.05
N VAL A 126 27.87 -2.23 9.80
CA VAL A 126 27.58 -0.95 9.17
C VAL A 126 27.55 -1.12 7.66
N LYS A 127 26.47 -0.68 7.00
CA LYS A 127 26.30 -0.78 5.55
C LYS A 127 27.47 -0.14 4.78
N ALA A 128 27.87 1.08 5.16
CA ALA A 128 28.97 1.79 4.50
C ALA A 128 30.32 1.04 4.55
N GLU A 129 30.60 0.34 5.65
CA GLU A 129 31.84 -0.43 5.81
C GLU A 129 31.82 -1.70 4.96
N ILE A 130 30.66 -2.37 4.87
CA ILE A 130 30.45 -3.52 3.96
C ILE A 130 30.62 -3.08 2.50
N LEU A 131 30.05 -1.94 2.13
CA LEU A 131 30.20 -1.36 0.79
C LEU A 131 31.66 -1.09 0.46
N ASN A 132 32.42 -0.56 1.41
CA ASN A 132 33.84 -0.29 1.20
C ASN A 132 34.62 -1.60 0.96
N ILE A 133 34.37 -2.64 1.76
CA ILE A 133 35.00 -3.96 1.59
C ILE A 133 34.71 -4.54 0.20
N ILE A 134 33.46 -4.41 -0.28
CA ILE A 134 33.06 -4.91 -1.60
C ILE A 134 33.77 -4.11 -2.71
N LYS A 135 33.79 -2.78 -2.62
CA LYS A 135 34.43 -1.90 -3.61
C LYS A 135 35.96 -2.04 -3.64
N GLU A 136 36.59 -2.34 -2.52
CA GLU A 136 38.04 -2.59 -2.43
C GLU A 136 38.45 -3.96 -2.97
N SER A 137 37.48 -4.88 -3.15
CA SER A 137 37.71 -6.25 -3.62
C SER A 137 37.36 -6.47 -5.10
N GLU A 138 36.82 -5.44 -5.76
CA GLU A 138 36.54 -5.38 -7.21
C GLU A 138 37.77 -4.88 -7.99
#